data_AF-A0A918LAP5-F1
#
_entry.id   AF-A0A918LAP5-F1
#
_cell.length_a   1.000
_cell.length_b   1.000
_cell.length_c   1.000
_cell.angle_alpha   90.00
_cell.angle_beta   90.00
_cell.angle_gamma   90.00
#
_symmetry.space_group_name_H-M   'P 1'
#
loop_
_entity.id
_entity.type
_entity.pdbx_description
1 polymer ?
#
loop_
_entity_poly.entity_id
_entity_poly.type
_entity_poly.pdbx_seq_one_letter_code
_entity_poly.pdbx_strand_id
1 'polypeptide(L)'
;MGRTHPAGHPPALGRPGRRRRTGHRARPALPGRGRPAAQRRVRVLGRLDAAYGTRLGGGGAGALLTEARRYLDWYRADGFLLDHCPADREALPAVRGTVAALRAAGDGAHTVLGHGTHPYPGYAENADRLVTFRGPRSDYRGSQVAEWTAGHPPERFCHLVHGVPAPHLDEALRIARWQGAATFRFTDRTDHRGRVEPSPWGTMPGYWDTIVSRIGTGVSE
;
A
#
# COMPACT_ATOMS: atom_id res chain seq x y z
N MET A 1 -9.99 4.03 81.85
CA MET A 1 -8.62 4.49 82.14
C MET A 1 -7.68 3.93 81.06
N GLY A 2 -6.80 4.77 80.48
CA GLY A 2 -5.77 4.43 79.46
C GLY A 2 -6.29 4.44 78.01
N ARG A 3 -6.08 5.49 77.17
CA ARG A 3 -4.87 5.93 76.40
C ARG A 3 -4.36 4.81 75.45
N THR A 4 -4.20 4.95 74.13
CA THR A 4 -3.50 5.95 73.27
C THR A 4 -3.78 5.67 71.75
N HIS A 5 -4.20 6.66 70.94
CA HIS A 5 -3.49 7.33 69.79
C HIS A 5 -3.47 6.59 68.40
N PRO A 6 -3.18 7.26 67.24
CA PRO A 6 -4.22 7.79 66.33
C PRO A 6 -4.05 7.46 64.82
N ALA A 7 -4.98 8.01 64.02
CA ALA A 7 -4.83 8.54 62.64
C ALA A 7 -4.45 7.59 61.48
N GLY A 8 -5.45 7.27 60.65
CA GLY A 8 -5.26 6.83 59.27
C GLY A 8 -5.84 7.87 58.29
N HIS A 9 -4.96 8.59 57.60
CA HIS A 9 -5.29 9.36 56.39
C HIS A 9 -5.75 8.41 55.27
N PRO A 10 -6.84 8.70 54.52
CA PRO A 10 -7.08 8.03 53.25
C PRO A 10 -6.20 8.66 52.14
N PRO A 11 -5.60 7.87 51.24
CA PRO A 11 -4.79 8.39 50.15
C PRO A 11 -5.65 9.01 49.05
N ALA A 12 -5.12 10.09 48.47
CA ALA A 12 -5.71 10.83 47.37
C ALA A 12 -5.42 10.20 45.99
N LEU A 13 -6.34 10.46 45.06
CA LEU A 13 -6.14 10.65 43.62
C LEU A 13 -5.66 9.44 42.78
N GLY A 14 -6.63 8.70 42.24
CA GLY A 14 -6.50 8.02 40.95
C GLY A 14 -7.27 8.77 39.86
N ARG A 15 -6.60 9.59 39.05
CA ARG A 15 -7.20 10.15 37.81
C ARG A 15 -6.98 9.13 36.68
N PRO A 16 -8.03 8.58 36.04
CA PRO A 16 -7.83 7.72 34.88
C PRO A 16 -7.37 8.53 33.67
N GLY A 17 -6.31 8.02 33.03
CA GLY A 17 -5.55 8.67 31.97
C GLY A 17 -6.37 9.06 30.74
N ARG A 18 -6.03 10.23 30.19
CA ARG A 18 -6.42 10.64 28.84
C ARG A 18 -5.91 9.61 27.84
N ARG A 19 -6.81 8.77 27.32
CA ARG A 19 -6.59 8.02 26.08
C ARG A 19 -6.33 9.02 24.96
N ARG A 20 -5.06 9.23 24.62
CA ARG A 20 -4.68 9.91 23.37
C ARG A 20 -5.10 9.02 22.21
N ARG A 21 -6.23 9.34 21.58
CA ARG A 21 -6.57 8.83 20.24
C ARG A 21 -5.55 9.42 19.27
N THR A 22 -4.54 8.65 18.87
CA THR A 22 -3.68 8.97 17.73
C THR A 22 -4.46 8.68 16.45
N GLY A 23 -5.43 9.53 16.16
CA GLY A 23 -6.02 9.61 14.83
C GLY A 23 -5.04 10.37 13.95
N HIS A 24 -4.34 9.67 13.05
CA HIS A 24 -3.68 10.30 11.92
C HIS A 24 -4.78 10.92 11.03
N ARG A 25 -5.15 12.17 11.32
CA ARG A 25 -5.99 12.97 10.43
C ARG A 25 -5.18 13.21 9.16
N ALA A 26 -5.48 12.49 8.10
CA ALA A 26 -5.12 12.88 6.75
C ALA A 26 -5.61 14.33 6.53
N ARG A 27 -4.71 15.23 6.12
CA ARG A 27 -5.07 16.60 5.76
C ARG A 27 -5.95 16.55 4.50
N PRO A 28 -7.12 17.21 4.48
CA PRO A 28 -7.90 17.33 3.25
C PRO A 28 -7.13 18.23 2.27
N ALA A 29 -6.92 17.75 1.04
CA ALA A 29 -6.47 18.60 -0.05
C ALA A 29 -7.60 19.55 -0.50
N LEU A 30 -7.22 20.76 -0.91
CA LEU A 30 -8.12 21.82 -1.37
C LEU A 30 -9.05 21.33 -2.50
N PRO A 31 -10.35 21.69 -2.50
CA PRO A 31 -11.24 21.36 -3.60
C PRO A 31 -10.99 22.30 -4.79
N GLY A 32 -10.99 21.73 -5.99
CA GLY A 32 -11.32 22.45 -7.21
C GLY A 32 -10.15 23.12 -7.95
N ARG A 33 -9.54 22.35 -8.86
CA ARG A 33 -9.19 22.74 -10.24
C ARG A 33 -8.92 21.42 -10.98
N GLY A 34 -9.47 21.26 -12.18
CA GLY A 34 -9.22 20.06 -13.00
C GLY A 34 -7.72 19.79 -13.14
N ARG A 35 -7.35 18.51 -13.19
CA ARG A 35 -5.95 18.07 -13.22
C ARG A 35 -5.29 18.52 -14.54
N PRO A 36 -4.11 19.20 -14.53
CA PRO A 36 -3.41 19.61 -15.74
C PRO A 36 -3.13 18.45 -16.70
N ALA A 37 -3.06 18.70 -18.01
CA ALA A 37 -2.87 17.67 -19.04
C ALA A 37 -1.63 16.76 -18.82
N ALA A 38 -0.53 17.29 -18.27
CA ALA A 38 0.65 16.49 -17.90
C ALA A 38 0.33 15.40 -16.86
N GLN A 39 -0.63 15.65 -15.98
CA GLN A 39 -1.06 14.70 -14.96
C GLN A 39 -2.08 13.68 -15.48
N ARG A 40 -2.60 13.82 -16.71
CA ARG A 40 -3.43 12.78 -17.38
C ARG A 40 -2.62 11.54 -17.78
N ARG A 41 -1.29 11.62 -17.80
CA ARG A 41 -0.40 10.45 -18.00
C ARG A 41 -0.16 9.64 -16.72
N VAL A 42 -0.50 10.18 -15.55
CA VAL A 42 -0.23 9.56 -14.24
C VAL A 42 -1.54 9.19 -13.56
N ARG A 43 -1.77 7.89 -13.38
CA ARG A 43 -2.93 7.38 -12.62
C ARG A 43 -2.72 7.58 -11.12
N VAL A 44 -3.71 8.14 -10.45
CA VAL A 44 -3.76 8.26 -8.98
C VAL A 44 -4.61 7.14 -8.41
N LEU A 45 -4.04 6.36 -7.49
CA LEU A 45 -4.77 5.27 -6.83
C LEU A 45 -5.02 5.61 -5.36
N GLY A 46 -6.27 5.45 -4.92
CA GLY A 46 -6.62 5.48 -3.51
C GLY A 46 -6.13 4.23 -2.79
N ARG A 47 -5.36 4.38 -1.69
CA ARG A 47 -4.90 3.24 -0.89
C ARG A 47 -5.99 2.81 0.09
N LEU A 48 -6.47 1.59 -0.06
CA LEU A 48 -7.44 0.93 0.80
C LEU A 48 -6.74 -0.24 1.50
N ASP A 49 -6.91 -0.39 2.80
CA ASP A 49 -6.26 -1.45 3.56
C ASP A 49 -7.22 -2.62 3.79
N ALA A 50 -6.98 -3.77 3.15
CA ALA A 50 -7.77 -4.99 3.34
C ALA A 50 -7.47 -5.70 4.67
N ALA A 51 -6.40 -5.30 5.36
CA ALA A 51 -5.92 -5.86 6.61
C ALA A 51 -5.89 -7.40 6.57
N TYR A 52 -5.28 -7.94 5.53
CA TYR A 52 -5.12 -9.38 5.28
C TYR A 52 -6.45 -10.15 5.27
N GLY A 53 -7.51 -9.51 4.78
CA GLY A 53 -8.83 -10.12 4.61
C GLY A 53 -9.83 -9.77 5.72
N THR A 54 -9.36 -9.30 6.88
CA THR A 54 -10.23 -9.00 8.03
C THR A 54 -11.24 -7.89 7.77
N ARG A 55 -10.96 -7.01 6.80
CA ARG A 55 -11.87 -5.92 6.39
C ARG A 55 -12.74 -6.23 5.17
N LEU A 56 -12.65 -7.45 4.62
CA LEU A 56 -13.40 -7.82 3.41
C LEU A 56 -14.80 -8.40 3.72
N GLY A 57 -15.10 -8.69 4.99
CA GLY A 57 -16.40 -9.20 5.44
C GLY A 57 -17.20 -8.21 6.30
N GLY A 58 -18.50 -8.46 6.42
CA GLY A 58 -19.41 -7.73 7.32
C GLY A 58 -19.34 -6.20 7.16
N GLY A 59 -19.31 -5.47 8.28
CA GLY A 59 -19.21 -4.01 8.29
C GLY A 59 -17.89 -3.45 7.73
N GLY A 60 -16.84 -4.28 7.60
CA GLY A 60 -15.54 -3.86 7.07
C GLY A 60 -15.60 -3.47 5.60
N ALA A 61 -16.35 -4.22 4.78
CA ALA A 61 -16.48 -3.95 3.35
C ALA A 61 -17.16 -2.60 3.07
N GLY A 62 -18.20 -2.26 3.86
CA GLY A 62 -18.87 -0.96 3.77
C GLY A 62 -17.95 0.21 4.14
N ALA A 63 -17.06 0.02 5.12
CA ALA A 63 -16.05 1.02 5.47
C ALA A 63 -15.04 1.24 4.33
N LEU A 64 -14.59 0.18 3.66
CA LEU A 64 -13.71 0.27 2.48
C LEU A 64 -14.37 1.03 1.33
N LEU A 65 -15.65 0.76 1.04
CA LEU A 65 -16.39 1.51 0.00
C LEU A 65 -16.58 2.99 0.37
N THR A 66 -16.76 3.29 1.64
CA THR A 66 -16.86 4.68 2.11
C THR A 66 -15.51 5.40 1.96
N GLU A 67 -14.40 4.72 2.26
CA GLU A 67 -13.05 5.23 1.98
C GLU A 67 -12.81 5.43 0.48
N ALA A 68 -13.23 4.48 -0.35
CA ALA A 68 -13.09 4.53 -1.79
C ALA A 68 -13.80 5.76 -2.39
N ARG A 69 -15.04 6.02 -1.97
CA ARG A 69 -15.81 7.21 -2.39
C ARG A 69 -15.10 8.50 -2.01
N ARG A 70 -14.51 8.60 -0.81
CA ARG A 70 -13.71 9.77 -0.43
C ARG A 70 -12.50 9.98 -1.36
N TYR A 71 -11.85 8.91 -1.80
CA TYR A 71 -10.75 9.04 -2.77
C TYR A 71 -11.24 9.55 -4.13
N LEU A 72 -12.39 9.08 -4.60
CA LEU A 72 -13.01 9.56 -5.84
C LEU A 72 -13.41 11.04 -5.72
N ASP A 73 -14.09 11.40 -4.64
CA ASP A 73 -14.64 12.75 -4.44
C ASP A 73 -13.56 13.80 -4.23
N TRP A 74 -12.58 13.51 -3.35
CA TRP A 74 -11.60 14.50 -2.92
C TRP A 74 -10.36 14.54 -3.82
N TYR A 75 -9.91 13.37 -4.29
CA TYR A 75 -8.65 13.24 -5.01
C TYR A 75 -8.83 12.92 -6.49
N ARG A 76 -10.07 12.69 -6.96
CA ARG A 76 -10.36 12.26 -8.33
C ARG A 76 -9.50 11.05 -8.70
N ALA A 77 -9.40 10.09 -7.78
CA ALA A 77 -8.60 8.89 -7.98
C ALA A 77 -9.09 8.12 -9.22
N ASP A 78 -8.16 7.62 -10.02
CA ASP A 78 -8.41 6.81 -11.23
C ASP A 78 -8.61 5.33 -10.90
N GLY A 79 -8.48 4.96 -9.63
CA GLY A 79 -8.40 3.57 -9.20
C GLY A 79 -8.05 3.39 -7.74
N PHE A 80 -7.81 2.13 -7.37
CA PHE A 80 -7.52 1.73 -6.00
C PHE A 80 -6.34 0.75 -5.92
N LEU A 81 -5.51 0.93 -4.90
CA LEU A 81 -4.61 -0.10 -4.39
C LEU A 81 -5.28 -0.71 -3.17
N LEU A 82 -5.66 -1.99 -3.27
CA LEU A 82 -6.10 -2.77 -2.12
C LEU A 82 -4.86 -3.37 -1.45
N ASP A 83 -4.30 -2.66 -0.48
CA ASP A 83 -3.07 -3.02 0.23
C ASP A 83 -3.33 -4.06 1.33
N HIS A 84 -2.29 -4.78 1.71
CA HIS A 84 -2.37 -5.95 2.61
C HIS A 84 -3.47 -6.92 2.16
N CYS A 85 -3.53 -7.19 0.84
CA CYS A 85 -4.52 -8.10 0.27
C CYS A 85 -4.14 -9.55 0.63
N PRO A 86 -5.08 -10.38 1.10
CA PRO A 86 -4.82 -11.80 1.31
C PRO A 86 -4.43 -12.47 -0.02
N ALA A 87 -3.60 -13.51 0.04
CA ALA A 87 -2.99 -14.16 -1.11
C ALA A 87 -3.46 -15.62 -1.30
N ASP A 88 -4.14 -16.16 -0.30
CA ASP A 88 -4.68 -17.52 -0.26
C ASP A 88 -5.95 -17.68 -1.12
N ARG A 89 -6.27 -18.94 -1.44
CA ARG A 89 -7.39 -19.30 -2.33
C ARG A 89 -8.73 -19.00 -1.66
N GLU A 90 -8.81 -19.18 -0.35
CA GLU A 90 -10.00 -19.10 0.48
C GLU A 90 -10.59 -17.68 0.48
N ALA A 91 -9.73 -16.65 0.51
CA ALA A 91 -10.13 -15.26 0.48
C ALA A 91 -10.54 -14.76 -0.93
N LEU A 92 -10.28 -15.51 -1.99
CA LEU A 92 -10.49 -15.07 -3.38
C LEU A 92 -11.92 -14.59 -3.66
N PRO A 93 -13.00 -15.29 -3.22
CA PRO A 93 -14.36 -14.81 -3.46
C PRO A 93 -14.65 -13.44 -2.82
N ALA A 94 -14.13 -13.21 -1.61
CA ALA A 94 -14.32 -11.95 -0.88
C ALA A 94 -13.55 -10.79 -1.54
N VAL A 95 -12.32 -11.05 -1.97
CA VAL A 95 -11.53 -10.07 -2.74
C VAL A 95 -12.22 -9.75 -4.06
N ARG A 96 -12.66 -10.76 -4.82
CA ARG A 96 -13.39 -10.55 -6.08
C ARG A 96 -14.63 -9.68 -5.90
N GLY A 97 -15.44 -9.96 -4.88
CA GLY A 97 -16.62 -9.15 -4.55
C GLY A 97 -16.25 -7.70 -4.22
N THR A 98 -15.17 -7.50 -3.45
CA THR A 98 -14.66 -6.16 -3.12
C THR A 98 -14.18 -5.42 -4.36
N VAL A 99 -13.42 -6.06 -5.24
CA VAL A 99 -12.95 -5.44 -6.49
C VAL A 99 -14.12 -5.06 -7.40
N ALA A 100 -15.12 -5.93 -7.53
CA ALA A 100 -16.33 -5.62 -8.31
C ALA A 100 -17.05 -4.39 -7.75
N ALA A 101 -17.20 -4.29 -6.43
CA ALA A 101 -17.84 -3.14 -5.78
C ALA A 101 -17.02 -1.85 -5.96
N LEU A 102 -15.69 -1.92 -5.89
CA LEU A 102 -14.80 -0.78 -6.14
C LEU A 102 -14.87 -0.29 -7.58
N ARG A 103 -14.86 -1.22 -8.55
CA ARG A 103 -15.02 -0.90 -9.98
C ARG A 103 -16.38 -0.29 -10.26
N ALA A 104 -17.45 -0.78 -9.64
CA ALA A 104 -18.78 -0.18 -9.77
C ALA A 104 -18.86 1.23 -9.16
N ALA A 105 -18.13 1.49 -8.07
CA ALA A 105 -18.13 2.80 -7.43
C ALA A 105 -17.36 3.87 -8.23
N GLY A 106 -16.38 3.48 -9.04
CA GLY A 106 -15.52 4.39 -9.81
C GLY A 106 -15.53 4.10 -11.31
N ASP A 107 -16.66 3.64 -11.86
CA ASP A 107 -16.90 3.43 -13.30
C ASP A 107 -15.78 2.68 -14.03
N GLY A 108 -15.45 1.48 -13.56
CA GLY A 108 -14.37 0.66 -14.12
C GLY A 108 -12.98 1.01 -13.56
N ALA A 109 -12.95 1.55 -12.34
CA ALA A 109 -11.73 1.97 -11.63
C ALA A 109 -10.56 0.95 -11.73
N HIS A 110 -9.37 1.44 -12.06
CA HIS A 110 -8.17 0.60 -12.16
C HIS A 110 -7.83 0.00 -10.80
N THR A 111 -7.61 -1.31 -10.72
CA THR A 111 -7.43 -1.99 -9.44
C THR A 111 -6.08 -2.70 -9.37
N VAL A 112 -5.35 -2.44 -8.28
CA VAL A 112 -4.10 -3.11 -7.94
C VAL A 112 -4.26 -3.88 -6.64
N LEU A 113 -3.91 -5.16 -6.62
CA LEU A 113 -3.91 -5.97 -5.39
C LEU A 113 -2.51 -6.01 -4.77
N GLY A 114 -2.40 -5.44 -3.58
CA GLY A 114 -1.17 -5.36 -2.79
C GLY A 114 -0.91 -6.62 -1.98
N HIS A 115 -0.67 -7.77 -2.63
CA HIS A 115 -0.35 -9.03 -1.94
C HIS A 115 1.03 -9.01 -1.28
N GLY A 116 2.04 -8.52 -2.00
CA GLY A 116 3.45 -8.51 -1.57
C GLY A 116 4.18 -9.84 -1.75
N THR A 117 3.49 -10.87 -2.23
CA THR A 117 4.00 -12.20 -2.57
C THR A 117 3.20 -12.74 -3.75
N HIS A 118 3.65 -13.82 -4.40
CA HIS A 118 2.86 -14.49 -5.43
C HIS A 118 1.58 -15.09 -4.81
N PRO A 119 0.39 -14.63 -5.20
CA PRO A 119 -0.85 -15.16 -4.68
C PRO A 119 -1.26 -16.45 -5.41
N TYR A 120 -2.37 -17.05 -4.95
CA TYR A 120 -3.08 -18.08 -5.70
C TYR A 120 -3.36 -17.60 -7.15
N PRO A 121 -3.10 -18.40 -8.20
CA PRO A 121 -3.14 -17.91 -9.59
C PRO A 121 -4.46 -17.26 -10.01
N GLY A 122 -5.58 -17.68 -9.42
CA GLY A 122 -6.90 -17.12 -9.73
C GLY A 122 -7.01 -15.61 -9.53
N TYR A 123 -6.17 -14.99 -8.69
CA TYR A 123 -6.18 -13.52 -8.51
C TYR A 123 -5.78 -12.75 -9.78
N ALA A 124 -5.07 -13.38 -10.73
CA ALA A 124 -4.60 -12.74 -11.96
C ALA A 124 -5.74 -12.17 -12.82
N GLU A 125 -6.92 -12.78 -12.77
CA GLU A 125 -8.10 -12.34 -13.54
C GLU A 125 -8.90 -11.24 -12.84
N ASN A 126 -8.66 -11.02 -11.54
CA ASN A 126 -9.52 -10.18 -10.71
C ASN A 126 -9.10 -8.72 -10.67
N ALA A 127 -7.87 -8.40 -11.09
CA ALA A 127 -7.32 -7.07 -11.01
C ALA A 127 -6.49 -6.73 -12.25
N ASP A 128 -6.21 -5.44 -12.41
CA ASP A 128 -5.38 -4.95 -13.50
C ASP A 128 -3.90 -5.24 -13.22
N ARG A 129 -3.48 -5.20 -11.95
CA ARG A 129 -2.12 -5.52 -11.51
C ARG A 129 -2.08 -6.20 -10.14
N LEU A 130 -1.06 -7.02 -9.94
CA LEU A 130 -0.74 -7.69 -8.69
C LEU A 130 0.64 -7.24 -8.21
N VAL A 131 0.74 -6.83 -6.95
CA VAL A 131 2.04 -6.67 -6.28
C VAL A 131 2.51 -8.04 -5.85
N THR A 132 3.40 -8.66 -6.61
CA THR A 132 3.91 -10.02 -6.39
C THR A 132 5.17 -10.07 -5.54
N PHE A 133 5.79 -8.91 -5.27
CA PHE A 133 6.89 -8.80 -4.33
C PHE A 133 6.80 -7.49 -3.55
N ARG A 134 6.93 -7.55 -2.23
CA ARG A 134 7.12 -6.39 -1.36
C ARG A 134 8.10 -6.74 -0.25
N GLY A 135 9.26 -6.09 -0.21
CA GLY A 135 10.24 -6.36 0.84
C GLY A 135 11.62 -5.73 0.63
N PRO A 136 12.59 -6.09 1.49
CA PRO A 136 13.95 -5.56 1.39
C PRO A 136 14.69 -6.17 0.21
N ARG A 137 15.71 -5.45 -0.29
CA ARG A 137 16.62 -5.94 -1.33
C ARG A 137 17.26 -7.27 -0.96
N SER A 138 17.58 -7.50 0.32
CA SER A 138 18.17 -8.76 0.79
C SER A 138 17.36 -9.97 0.34
N ASP A 139 16.05 -9.89 0.48
CA ASP A 139 15.12 -10.97 0.18
C ASP A 139 14.83 -11.00 -1.32
N TYR A 140 14.81 -9.82 -1.96
CA TYR A 140 14.58 -9.70 -3.39
C TYR A 140 15.63 -10.42 -4.23
N ARG A 141 16.91 -10.40 -3.82
CA ARG A 141 18.01 -11.08 -4.54
C ARG A 141 17.82 -12.58 -4.65
N GLY A 142 17.22 -13.21 -3.63
CA GLY A 142 16.94 -14.64 -3.59
C GLY A 142 15.50 -15.00 -3.98
N SER A 143 14.69 -14.03 -4.39
CA SER A 143 13.28 -14.27 -4.72
C SER A 143 13.14 -15.09 -6.01
N GLN A 144 12.10 -15.89 -6.06
CA GLN A 144 11.78 -16.77 -7.19
C GLN A 144 10.46 -16.34 -7.83
N VAL A 145 10.36 -16.55 -9.14
CA VAL A 145 9.12 -16.36 -9.90
C VAL A 145 8.22 -17.59 -9.75
N ALA A 146 6.91 -17.38 -9.62
CA ALA A 146 5.96 -18.49 -9.68
C ALA A 146 5.66 -18.88 -11.13
N GLU A 147 5.71 -20.17 -11.45
CA GLU A 147 5.57 -20.71 -12.82
C GLU A 147 4.33 -20.19 -13.57
N TRP A 148 3.19 -20.10 -12.88
CA TRP A 148 1.94 -19.64 -13.47
C TRP A 148 2.01 -18.22 -14.05
N THR A 149 2.92 -17.38 -13.57
CA THR A 149 3.07 -16.01 -14.07
C THR A 149 3.57 -15.95 -15.51
N ALA A 150 4.22 -17.01 -16.01
CA ALA A 150 4.66 -17.11 -17.41
C ALA A 150 3.50 -17.08 -18.41
N GLY A 151 2.28 -17.44 -17.98
CA GLY A 151 1.06 -17.36 -18.80
C GLY A 151 0.46 -15.96 -18.90
N HIS A 152 1.08 -14.93 -18.32
CA HIS A 152 0.52 -13.59 -18.23
C HIS A 152 1.49 -12.50 -18.73
N PRO A 153 0.96 -11.40 -19.28
CA PRO A 153 1.78 -10.26 -19.69
C PRO A 153 2.44 -9.59 -18.48
N PRO A 154 3.70 -9.12 -18.60
CA PRO A 154 4.47 -8.59 -17.49
C PRO A 154 3.89 -7.30 -16.88
N GLU A 155 3.05 -6.59 -17.61
CA GLU A 155 2.31 -5.40 -17.16
C GLU A 155 1.35 -5.68 -16.00
N ARG A 156 1.01 -6.96 -15.77
CA ARG A 156 0.19 -7.40 -14.64
C ARG A 156 0.96 -7.47 -13.32
N PHE A 157 2.29 -7.45 -13.34
CA PHE A 157 3.10 -7.69 -12.14
C PHE A 157 3.86 -6.44 -11.69
N CYS A 158 3.87 -6.25 -10.37
CA CYS A 158 4.46 -5.09 -9.71
C CYS A 158 5.38 -5.51 -8.55
N HIS A 159 6.60 -4.98 -8.51
CA HIS A 159 7.55 -5.22 -7.43
C HIS A 159 7.85 -3.95 -6.63
N LEU A 160 7.77 -4.05 -5.30
CA LEU A 160 8.06 -2.96 -4.38
C LEU A 160 9.27 -3.34 -3.52
N VAL A 161 10.46 -2.87 -3.89
CA VAL A 161 11.72 -3.23 -3.22
C VAL A 161 12.34 -2.03 -2.51
N HIS A 162 12.65 -2.18 -1.23
CA HIS A 162 13.28 -1.14 -0.42
C HIS A 162 14.70 -1.54 0.00
N GLY A 163 15.50 -0.58 0.46
CA GLY A 163 16.92 -0.81 0.75
C GLY A 163 17.73 -1.14 -0.50
N VAL A 164 17.43 -0.50 -1.63
CA VAL A 164 18.16 -0.61 -2.91
C VAL A 164 19.06 0.63 -3.08
N PRO A 165 20.36 0.56 -2.72
CA PRO A 165 21.32 1.61 -3.04
C PRO A 165 21.46 1.82 -4.55
N ALA A 166 21.83 3.03 -4.97
CA ALA A 166 21.99 3.39 -6.38
C ALA A 166 22.91 2.43 -7.19
N PRO A 167 24.06 1.95 -6.66
CA PRO A 167 24.90 0.98 -7.38
C PRO A 167 24.24 -0.37 -7.66
N HIS A 168 23.15 -0.70 -6.97
CA HIS A 168 22.43 -1.96 -7.12
C HIS A 168 21.13 -1.84 -7.93
N LEU A 169 20.88 -0.67 -8.53
CA LEU A 169 19.67 -0.45 -9.33
C LEU A 169 19.61 -1.38 -10.55
N ASP A 170 20.74 -1.55 -11.25
CA ASP A 170 20.80 -2.39 -12.46
C ASP A 170 20.60 -3.88 -12.14
N GLU A 171 21.09 -4.34 -10.99
CA GLU A 171 20.81 -5.69 -10.47
C GLU A 171 19.31 -5.86 -10.19
N ALA A 172 18.69 -4.90 -9.50
CA ALA A 172 17.26 -4.96 -9.16
C ALA A 172 16.37 -4.92 -10.43
N LEU A 173 16.70 -4.08 -11.41
CA LEU A 173 16.00 -4.01 -12.70
C LEU A 173 16.10 -5.34 -13.48
N ARG A 174 17.27 -5.99 -13.44
CA ARG A 174 17.47 -7.30 -14.08
C ARG A 174 16.60 -8.37 -13.42
N ILE A 175 16.51 -8.39 -12.09
CA ILE A 175 15.62 -9.33 -11.37
C ILE A 175 14.16 -9.07 -11.76
N ALA A 176 13.71 -7.82 -11.79
CA ALA A 176 12.33 -7.48 -12.16
C ALA A 176 11.99 -7.97 -13.58
N ARG A 177 12.88 -7.72 -14.54
CA ARG A 177 12.72 -8.21 -15.92
C ARG A 177 12.69 -9.73 -16.01
N TRP A 178 13.61 -10.40 -15.32
CA TRP A 178 13.70 -11.87 -15.32
C TRP A 178 12.45 -12.53 -14.72
N GLN A 179 11.88 -11.93 -13.68
CA GLN A 179 10.65 -12.39 -13.04
C GLN A 179 9.37 -11.88 -13.72
N GLY A 180 9.48 -11.16 -14.85
CA GLY A 180 8.33 -10.70 -15.62
C GLY A 180 7.54 -9.54 -14.98
N ALA A 181 8.14 -8.70 -14.13
CA ALA A 181 7.47 -7.52 -13.59
C ALA A 181 7.82 -6.26 -14.39
N ALA A 182 6.83 -5.72 -15.12
CA ALA A 182 7.00 -4.47 -15.87
C ALA A 182 6.78 -3.21 -15.01
N THR A 183 6.14 -3.33 -13.84
CA THR A 183 6.00 -2.21 -12.89
C THR A 183 6.90 -2.44 -11.68
N PHE A 184 7.64 -1.42 -11.26
CA PHE A 184 8.47 -1.51 -10.06
C PHE A 184 8.61 -0.17 -9.35
N ARG A 185 8.82 -0.24 -8.03
CA ARG A 185 9.22 0.90 -7.20
C ARG A 185 10.44 0.47 -6.38
N PHE A 186 11.56 1.11 -6.64
CA PHE A 186 12.80 0.94 -5.88
C PHE A 186 13.10 2.17 -5.03
N THR A 187 13.64 1.95 -3.84
CA THR A 187 14.05 3.00 -2.92
C THR A 187 15.26 2.55 -2.10
N ASP A 188 16.20 3.45 -1.83
CA ASP A 188 17.31 3.23 -0.87
C ASP A 188 16.84 3.26 0.58
N ARG A 189 15.66 3.80 0.85
CA ARG A 189 15.07 3.83 2.19
C ARG A 189 14.83 2.41 2.69
N THR A 190 15.05 2.18 3.98
CA THR A 190 14.80 0.89 4.64
C THR A 190 13.59 0.98 5.55
N ASP A 191 12.97 -0.15 5.82
CA ASP A 191 12.07 -0.27 6.96
C ASP A 191 12.91 -0.23 8.24
N HIS A 192 12.71 0.78 9.08
CA HIS A 192 13.29 0.75 10.41
C HIS A 192 12.51 -0.28 11.24
N ARG A 193 12.98 -1.54 11.24
CA ARG A 193 12.43 -2.63 12.07
C ARG A 193 12.24 -2.12 13.50
N GLY A 194 10.99 -1.86 13.89
CA GLY A 194 10.62 -1.47 15.26
C GLY A 194 10.28 0.02 15.50
N ARG A 195 10.26 0.91 14.51
CA ARG A 195 9.70 2.27 14.68
C ARG A 195 8.42 2.46 13.88
N VAL A 196 7.43 3.07 14.53
CA VAL A 196 6.25 3.64 13.87
C VAL A 196 6.76 4.84 13.05
N GLU A 197 6.84 4.66 11.73
CA GLU A 197 7.22 5.66 10.73
C GLU A 197 8.71 6.11 10.69
N PRO A 198 9.22 6.53 9.52
CA PRO A 198 8.53 6.56 8.23
C PRO A 198 8.59 5.21 7.49
N SER A 199 7.46 4.83 6.89
CA SER A 199 7.44 3.80 5.84
C SER A 199 8.52 4.09 4.78
N PRO A 200 9.24 3.08 4.24
CA PRO A 200 10.26 3.30 3.20
C PRO A 200 9.71 3.97 1.93
N TRP A 201 8.38 3.94 1.76
CA TRP A 201 7.66 4.52 0.64
C TRP A 201 7.25 5.99 0.85
N GLY A 202 7.41 6.52 2.08
CA GLY A 202 6.93 7.85 2.46
C GLY A 202 7.79 9.02 1.97
N THR A 203 8.97 8.75 1.42
CA THR A 203 9.87 9.77 0.86
C THR A 203 10.49 9.32 -0.47
N MET A 204 11.05 10.26 -1.21
CA MET A 204 11.75 9.97 -2.46
C MET A 204 13.11 9.29 -2.20
N PRO A 205 13.58 8.41 -3.10
CA PRO A 205 14.92 7.83 -3.01
C PRO A 205 15.99 8.92 -3.16
N GLY A 206 17.16 8.73 -2.55
CA GLY A 206 18.28 9.67 -2.68
C GLY A 206 18.83 9.82 -4.10
N TYR A 207 18.49 8.89 -5.01
CA TYR A 207 18.94 8.85 -6.41
C TYR A 207 17.81 9.06 -7.42
N TRP A 208 16.75 9.79 -7.03
CA TRP A 208 15.58 10.03 -7.87
C TRP A 208 15.93 10.59 -9.26
N ASP A 209 16.82 11.59 -9.32
CA ASP A 209 17.20 12.23 -10.59
C ASP A 209 17.90 11.25 -11.55
N THR A 210 18.65 10.28 -11.01
CA THR A 210 19.26 9.19 -11.76
C THR A 210 18.23 8.20 -12.31
N ILE A 211 17.12 7.96 -11.60
CA ILE A 211 16.04 7.10 -12.12
C ILE A 211 15.30 7.82 -13.25
N VAL A 212 14.93 9.09 -13.07
CA VAL A 212 14.16 9.84 -14.06
C VAL A 212 14.93 10.00 -15.37
N SER A 213 16.23 10.28 -15.30
CA SER A 213 17.08 10.39 -16.51
C SER A 213 17.17 9.10 -17.32
N ARG A 214 17.12 7.93 -16.66
CA ARG A 214 17.15 6.60 -17.32
C ARG A 214 15.82 6.18 -17.95
N ILE A 215 14.70 6.74 -17.49
CA ILE A 215 13.36 6.43 -18.03
C ILE A 215 13.05 7.24 -19.31
N GLY A 216 13.87 8.26 -19.61
CA GLY A 216 13.75 9.12 -20.78
C GLY A 216 12.65 10.16 -20.61
N THR A 217 12.99 11.43 -20.89
CA THR A 217 12.02 12.52 -21.06
C THR A 217 11.19 12.26 -22.32
N GLY A 218 10.09 11.53 -22.19
CA GLY A 218 8.94 11.66 -23.08
C GLY A 218 8.19 13.00 -22.85
N VAL A 219 8.93 14.08 -22.65
CA VAL A 219 8.47 15.45 -22.55
C VAL A 219 9.31 16.22 -23.56
N SER A 220 8.89 16.16 -24.82
CA SER A 220 9.28 17.19 -25.78
C SER A 220 8.55 18.47 -25.39
N GLU A 221 9.29 19.57 -25.52
CA GLU A 221 8.90 20.97 -25.31
C GLU A 221 7.54 21.36 -25.89
#